data_AF-U4KDV8-F1
#
_entry.id   AF-U4KDV8-F1
#
_cell.length_a   1.000
_cell.length_b   1.000
_cell.length_c   1.000
_cell.angle_alpha   90.00
_cell.angle_beta   90.00
_cell.angle_gamma   90.00
#
_symmetry.space_group_name_H-M   'P 1'
#
loop_
_entity.id
_entity.type
_entity.pdbx_description
1 polymer ?
#
loop_
_entity_poly.entity_id
_entity_poly.type
_entity_poly.pdbx_seq_one_letter_code
_entity_poly.pdbx_strand_id
1 'polypeptide(L)'
;MKILIATILFFSSFLSAEEKTEFELLSVDSLMCIGTEPFWSLDVEQDKATFEDLDENKVFFQVDKVIQSLNHTNRWFVTLKSKATDRPNFMTVHRTGECSDDMSDNQYEFEMMLLTEDSISYSGCCNKLD
;
A
#
# COMPACT_ATOMS: atom_id res chain seq x y z
N MET A 1 -61.71 0.20 -29.19
CA MET A 1 -60.61 -0.32 -30.03
C MET A 1 -59.70 -1.12 -29.11
N LYS A 2 -59.70 -2.45 -29.26
CA LYS A 2 -58.86 -3.37 -28.49
C LYS A 2 -57.45 -3.34 -29.07
N ILE A 3 -56.43 -3.07 -28.26
CA ILE A 3 -55.08 -3.57 -28.53
C ILE A 3 -54.62 -4.30 -27.28
N LEU A 4 -54.29 -5.55 -27.51
CA LEU A 4 -53.87 -6.61 -26.62
C LEU A 4 -52.34 -6.77 -26.79
N ILE A 5 -51.66 -7.37 -25.80
CA ILE A 5 -50.32 -8.00 -25.86
C ILE A 5 -49.15 -7.00 -25.65
N ALA A 6 -48.12 -7.24 -24.82
CA ALA A 6 -47.69 -8.42 -24.06
C ALA A 6 -47.00 -7.99 -22.75
N THR A 7 -47.31 -8.71 -21.69
CA THR A 7 -46.53 -8.82 -20.47
C THR A 7 -45.16 -9.44 -20.79
N ILE A 8 -44.07 -8.69 -20.59
CA ILE A 8 -42.73 -9.26 -20.44
C ILE A 8 -42.42 -9.23 -18.94
N LEU A 9 -42.70 -10.35 -18.28
CA LEU A 9 -42.05 -10.72 -17.04
C LEU A 9 -40.68 -11.28 -17.42
N PHE A 10 -39.62 -10.51 -17.20
CA PHE A 10 -38.29 -11.09 -17.02
C PHE A 10 -37.78 -10.75 -15.64
N PHE A 11 -37.63 -11.83 -14.89
CA PHE A 11 -37.20 -11.96 -13.53
C PHE A 11 -35.67 -11.97 -13.53
N SER A 12 -35.04 -10.99 -12.90
CA SER A 12 -33.70 -11.17 -12.33
C SER A 12 -33.37 -9.93 -11.51
N SER A 13 -33.61 -10.06 -10.20
CA SER A 13 -32.67 -9.66 -9.15
C SER A 13 -31.47 -8.85 -9.66
N PHE A 14 -31.54 -7.53 -9.51
CA PHE A 14 -30.34 -6.71 -9.37
C PHE A 14 -29.71 -7.10 -8.03
N LEU A 15 -28.92 -8.16 -8.10
CA LEU A 15 -28.01 -8.58 -7.05
C LEU A 15 -27.00 -7.44 -6.89
N SER A 16 -26.98 -6.89 -5.69
CA SER A 16 -25.91 -6.11 -5.10
C SER A 16 -24.54 -6.67 -5.49
N ALA A 17 -23.84 -6.02 -6.43
CA ALA A 17 -22.47 -6.36 -6.79
C ALA A 17 -21.75 -5.17 -7.45
N GLU A 18 -21.83 -3.99 -6.85
CA GLU A 18 -20.97 -2.85 -7.18
C GLU A 18 -20.27 -2.38 -5.90
N GLU A 19 -19.37 -3.21 -5.38
CA GLU A 19 -18.41 -2.77 -4.34
C GLU A 19 -17.07 -3.52 -4.39
N LYS A 20 -16.83 -4.34 -5.43
CA LYS A 20 -15.63 -5.20 -5.52
C LYS A 20 -14.54 -4.68 -6.44
N THR A 21 -14.72 -3.52 -7.07
CA THR A 21 -13.88 -3.08 -8.20
C THR A 21 -12.84 -2.01 -7.84
N GLU A 22 -12.89 -1.45 -6.63
CA GLU A 22 -11.94 -0.41 -6.21
C GLU A 22 -10.71 -0.96 -5.46
N PHE A 23 -10.75 -2.23 -5.01
CA PHE A 23 -9.67 -2.87 -4.25
C PHE A 23 -8.62 -3.59 -5.13
N GLU A 24 -8.90 -3.78 -6.42
CA GLU A 24 -8.04 -4.56 -7.34
C GLU A 24 -6.90 -3.73 -7.98
N LEU A 25 -6.88 -2.41 -7.78
CA LEU A 25 -5.91 -1.51 -8.46
C LEU A 25 -4.69 -1.13 -7.63
N LEU A 26 -4.56 -1.70 -6.43
CA LEU A 26 -3.43 -1.49 -5.54
C LEU A 26 -3.01 -2.80 -4.89
N SER A 27 -2.59 -3.77 -5.70
CA SER A 27 -1.83 -4.89 -5.19
C SER A 27 -0.37 -4.43 -4.97
N VAL A 28 -0.17 -3.69 -3.90
CA VAL A 28 1.06 -3.83 -3.12
C VAL A 28 0.97 -5.24 -2.54
N ASP A 29 1.15 -6.28 -3.37
CA ASP A 29 0.97 -7.68 -2.95
C ASP A 29 1.88 -7.95 -1.76
N SER A 30 3.12 -7.48 -1.87
CA SER A 30 4.01 -7.18 -0.76
C SER A 30 5.20 -6.34 -1.24
N LEU A 31 5.80 -5.55 -0.34
CA LEU A 31 7.06 -4.85 -0.57
C LEU A 31 8.05 -5.22 0.53
N MET A 32 9.28 -5.51 0.13
CA MET A 32 10.42 -5.52 1.03
C MET A 32 11.20 -4.23 0.82
N CYS A 33 11.22 -3.39 1.85
CA CYS A 33 11.95 -2.13 1.85
C CYS A 33 13.15 -2.19 2.79
N ILE A 34 14.25 -1.57 2.39
CA ILE A 34 15.45 -1.44 3.21
C ILE A 34 15.92 0.02 3.23
N GLY A 35 16.57 0.41 4.32
CA GLY A 35 17.34 1.65 4.36
C GLY A 35 18.71 1.43 4.97
N THR A 36 19.63 2.30 4.58
CA THR A 36 21.03 2.27 5.01
C THR A 36 21.29 3.42 5.98
N GLU A 37 22.02 3.11 7.05
CA GLU A 37 22.48 3.99 8.14
C GLU A 37 21.48 5.02 8.72
N PRO A 38 20.81 4.70 9.86
CA PRO A 38 20.81 3.40 10.53
C PRO A 38 20.21 2.32 9.62
N PHE A 39 20.68 1.08 9.74
CA PHE A 39 20.09 -0.02 8.99
C PHE A 39 18.70 -0.36 9.55
N TRP A 40 17.75 -0.58 8.67
CA TRP A 40 16.40 -1.02 8.99
C TRP A 40 15.76 -1.73 7.80
N SER A 41 14.73 -2.52 8.07
CA SER A 41 13.86 -3.12 7.07
C SER A 41 12.39 -2.85 7.36
N LEU A 42 11.58 -2.84 6.31
CA LEU A 42 10.13 -2.76 6.40
C LEU A 42 9.51 -3.75 5.42
N ASP A 43 8.92 -4.81 5.95
CA ASP A 43 8.08 -5.76 5.21
C ASP A 43 6.65 -5.25 5.20
N VAL A 44 6.10 -4.94 4.03
CA VAL A 44 4.71 -4.53 3.84
C VAL A 44 3.97 -5.66 3.13
N GLU A 45 2.91 -6.18 3.74
CA GLU A 45 1.96 -7.12 3.15
C GLU A 45 0.59 -6.43 2.98
N GLN A 46 -0.43 -7.16 2.51
CA GLN A 46 -1.75 -6.58 2.20
C GLN A 46 -2.41 -5.82 3.38
N ASP A 47 -2.33 -6.36 4.60
CA ASP A 47 -3.05 -5.82 5.77
C ASP A 47 -2.14 -5.48 6.96
N LYS A 48 -0.83 -5.73 6.84
CA LYS A 48 0.14 -5.54 7.92
C LYS A 48 1.48 -5.08 7.37
N ALA A 49 2.25 -4.43 8.23
CA ALA A 49 3.65 -4.14 7.97
C ALA A 49 4.50 -4.39 9.22
N THR A 50 5.73 -4.84 9.02
CA THR A 50 6.69 -5.10 10.09
C THR A 50 7.94 -4.29 9.84
N PHE A 51 8.23 -3.35 10.74
CA PHE A 51 9.49 -2.63 10.76
C PHE A 51 10.46 -3.31 11.72
N GLU A 52 11.73 -3.40 11.33
CA GLU A 52 12.81 -3.93 12.16
C GLU A 52 14.05 -3.04 12.01
N ASP A 53 14.63 -2.62 13.13
CA ASP A 53 15.90 -1.90 13.15
C ASP A 53 17.10 -2.85 13.35
N LEU A 54 18.31 -2.27 13.28
CA LEU A 54 19.58 -2.99 13.46
C LEU A 54 19.72 -3.67 14.84
N ASP A 55 19.01 -3.17 15.85
CA ASP A 55 19.01 -3.73 17.21
C ASP A 55 17.92 -4.82 17.38
N GLU A 56 17.34 -5.29 16.27
CA GLU A 56 16.26 -6.29 16.20
C GLU A 56 14.95 -5.83 16.89
N ASN A 57 14.78 -4.51 17.12
CA ASN A 57 13.52 -4.00 17.65
C ASN A 57 12.46 -4.04 16.55
N LYS A 58 11.34 -4.69 16.82
CA LYS A 58 10.23 -4.85 15.87
C LYS A 58 9.04 -3.97 16.21
N VAL A 59 8.51 -3.30 15.21
CA VAL A 59 7.25 -2.55 15.29
C VAL A 59 6.26 -3.12 14.28
N PHE A 60 5.06 -3.45 14.76
CA PHE A 60 4.00 -4.01 13.93
C PHE A 60 2.95 -2.95 13.64
N PHE A 61 2.63 -2.80 12.35
CA PHE A 61 1.59 -1.91 11.86
C PHE A 61 0.47 -2.71 11.19
N GLN A 62 -0.74 -2.18 11.26
CA GLN A 62 -1.82 -2.53 10.37
C GLN A 62 -1.85 -1.56 9.19
N VAL A 63 -1.93 -2.09 7.97
CA VAL A 63 -2.14 -1.27 6.77
C VAL A 63 -3.61 -0.86 6.74
N ASP A 64 -3.87 0.45 6.88
CA ASP A 64 -5.23 0.98 6.94
C ASP A 64 -5.75 1.40 5.57
N LYS A 65 -4.92 2.14 4.82
CA LYS A 65 -5.29 2.70 3.50
C LYS A 65 -4.08 2.78 2.60
N VAL A 66 -4.31 2.53 1.31
CA VAL A 66 -3.36 2.82 0.24
C VAL A 66 -4.07 3.74 -0.76
N ILE A 67 -3.50 4.91 -1.02
CA ILE A 67 -4.08 5.95 -1.85
C ILE A 67 -3.09 6.29 -2.96
N GLN A 68 -3.49 6.09 -4.21
CA GLN A 68 -2.72 6.55 -5.36
C GLN A 68 -2.86 8.07 -5.53
N SER A 69 -1.78 8.72 -5.90
CA SER A 69 -1.79 10.14 -6.23
C SER A 69 -2.69 10.44 -7.43
N LEU A 70 -3.53 11.47 -7.35
CA LEU A 70 -4.50 11.81 -8.41
C LEU A 70 -3.84 12.20 -9.75
N ASN A 71 -2.64 12.77 -9.70
CA ASN A 71 -1.92 13.27 -10.87
C ASN A 71 -0.79 12.34 -11.34
N HIS A 72 -0.49 11.27 -10.59
CA HIS A 72 0.60 10.36 -10.91
C HIS A 72 0.23 8.91 -10.55
N THR A 73 0.30 8.03 -11.56
CA THR A 73 0.01 6.60 -11.37
C THR A 73 1.16 5.81 -10.75
N ASN A 74 2.31 6.44 -10.51
CA ASN A 74 3.50 5.82 -9.94
C ASN A 74 3.80 6.26 -8.51
N ARG A 75 2.83 6.88 -7.82
CA ARG A 75 3.01 7.42 -6.47
C ARG A 75 1.83 7.08 -5.57
N TRP A 76 2.13 6.65 -4.36
CA TRP A 76 1.14 6.22 -3.38
C TRP A 76 1.46 6.74 -1.99
N PHE A 77 0.40 6.93 -1.20
CA PHE A 77 0.46 7.10 0.25
C PHE A 77 -0.14 5.87 0.92
N VAL A 78 0.56 5.34 1.91
CA VAL A 78 0.13 4.23 2.76
C VAL A 78 -0.07 4.76 4.17
N THR A 79 -1.23 4.52 4.77
CA THR A 79 -1.50 4.82 6.18
C THR A 79 -1.27 3.57 7.01
N LEU A 80 -0.42 3.66 8.02
CA LEU A 80 -0.01 2.58 8.89
C LEU A 80 -0.44 2.87 10.34
N LYS A 81 -1.20 1.96 10.96
CA LYS A 81 -1.67 2.11 12.34
C LYS A 81 -0.89 1.21 13.28
N SER A 82 -0.32 1.76 14.34
CA SER A 82 0.25 0.99 15.45
C SER A 82 -0.84 0.68 16.47
N LYS A 83 -0.71 -0.42 17.21
CA LYS A 83 -1.59 -0.69 18.37
C LYS A 83 -1.22 0.15 19.60
N ALA A 84 -0.03 0.73 19.61
CA ALA A 84 0.46 1.49 20.76
C ALA A 84 -0.23 2.85 20.90
N THR A 85 -0.70 3.44 19.79
CA THR A 85 -1.17 4.82 19.73
C THR A 85 -2.28 5.00 18.68
N ASP A 86 -3.11 6.02 18.87
CA ASP A 86 -4.15 6.41 17.91
C ASP A 86 -3.63 7.29 16.76
N ARG A 87 -2.33 7.63 16.77
CA ARG A 87 -1.73 8.49 15.73
C ARG A 87 -1.27 7.63 14.54
N PRO A 88 -1.66 7.99 13.30
CA PRO A 88 -1.21 7.25 12.14
C PRO A 88 0.27 7.52 11.84
N ASN A 89 0.93 6.50 11.31
CA ASN A 89 2.21 6.61 10.62
C ASN A 89 1.91 6.69 9.11
N PHE A 90 2.76 7.36 8.35
CA PHE A 90 2.56 7.58 6.92
C PHE A 90 3.75 7.08 6.14
N MET A 91 3.49 6.34 5.08
CA MET A 91 4.51 5.91 4.13
C MET A 91 4.20 6.46 2.75
N THR A 92 5.20 7.00 2.07
CA THR A 92 5.14 7.28 0.63
C THR A 92 5.79 6.15 -0.12
N VAL A 93 5.27 5.84 -1.31
CA VAL A 93 5.89 4.90 -2.24
C VAL A 93 5.91 5.55 -3.61
N HIS A 94 7.06 5.57 -4.26
CA HIS A 94 7.23 6.10 -5.60
C HIS A 94 7.97 5.06 -6.45
N ARG A 95 7.31 4.56 -7.49
CA ARG A 95 7.96 3.72 -8.50
C ARG A 95 8.83 4.58 -9.41
N THR A 96 10.14 4.48 -9.21
CA THR A 96 11.17 5.21 -9.97
C THR A 96 11.92 4.29 -10.93
N GLY A 97 12.11 3.02 -10.56
CA GLY A 97 12.97 2.08 -11.28
C GLY A 97 14.47 2.31 -11.07
N GLU A 98 14.86 3.27 -10.24
CA GLU A 98 16.24 3.76 -10.13
C GLU A 98 16.63 4.09 -8.67
N CYS A 99 15.95 3.51 -7.67
CA CYS A 99 16.32 3.74 -6.28
C CYS A 99 17.63 3.00 -5.94
N SER A 100 18.54 3.68 -5.23
CA SER A 100 19.85 3.18 -4.79
C SER A 100 19.90 3.11 -3.26
N ASP A 101 20.45 2.03 -2.72
CA ASP A 101 20.74 1.92 -1.28
C ASP A 101 22.11 2.53 -0.91
N ASP A 102 22.82 3.09 -1.89
CA ASP A 102 24.13 3.73 -1.80
C ASP A 102 25.27 2.83 -1.27
N MET A 103 25.00 1.53 -1.13
CA MET A 103 25.91 0.54 -0.55
C MET A 103 26.12 -0.67 -1.46
N SER A 104 25.25 -0.88 -2.44
CA SER A 104 25.34 -1.93 -3.46
C SER A 104 25.13 -1.37 -4.86
N ASP A 105 25.45 -2.18 -5.87
CA ASP A 105 25.14 -1.88 -7.28
C ASP A 105 23.68 -2.22 -7.64
N ASN A 106 22.84 -2.59 -6.66
CA ASN A 106 21.46 -2.96 -6.91
C ASN A 106 20.59 -1.72 -7.19
N GLN A 107 19.76 -1.82 -8.21
CA GLN A 107 18.68 -0.87 -8.45
C GLN A 107 17.36 -1.46 -7.97
N TYR A 108 16.63 -0.68 -7.19
CA TYR A 108 15.35 -1.05 -6.63
C TYR A 108 14.23 -0.32 -7.38
N GLU A 109 13.11 -1.01 -7.55
CA GLU A 109 11.98 -0.52 -8.35
C GLU A 109 11.27 0.69 -7.71
N PHE A 110 11.27 0.74 -6.37
CA PHE A 110 10.56 1.76 -5.60
C PHE A 110 11.49 2.51 -4.65
N GLU A 111 11.21 3.80 -4.51
CA GLU A 111 11.67 4.67 -3.41
C GLU A 111 10.53 4.82 -2.40
N MET A 112 10.85 4.93 -1.11
CA MET A 112 9.87 5.16 -0.07
C MET A 112 10.40 6.11 1.01
N MET A 113 9.46 6.75 1.70
CA MET A 113 9.71 7.38 2.99
C MET A 113 8.68 6.90 4.00
N LEU A 114 9.08 6.65 5.24
CA LEU A 114 8.21 6.36 6.37
C LEU A 114 8.34 7.47 7.40
N LEU A 115 7.24 8.15 7.71
CA LEU A 115 7.11 9.09 8.82
C LEU A 115 6.37 8.40 9.97
N THR A 116 7.06 8.22 11.08
CA THR A 116 6.46 7.68 12.29
C THR A 116 5.67 8.74 13.06
N GLU A 117 4.80 8.29 13.95
CA GLU A 117 4.03 9.18 14.83
C GLU A 117 4.90 10.06 15.76
N ASP A 118 6.14 9.65 16.02
CA ASP A 118 7.12 10.37 16.83
C ASP A 118 7.96 11.34 15.99
N SER A 119 7.52 11.62 14.76
CA SER A 119 8.18 12.51 13.80
C SER A 119 9.58 12.04 13.41
N ILE A 120 9.84 10.74 13.47
CA ILE A 120 11.05 10.13 12.93
C ILE A 120 10.77 9.77 11.46
N SER A 121 11.69 10.14 10.57
CA SER A 121 11.57 9.85 9.14
C SER A 121 12.65 8.87 8.71
N TYR A 122 12.23 7.79 8.06
CA TYR A 122 13.09 6.84 7.38
C TYR A 122 12.91 7.01 5.86
N SER A 123 13.98 6.82 5.09
CA SER A 123 13.95 6.80 3.63
C SER A 123 14.71 5.58 3.15
N GLY A 124 14.19 4.92 2.12
CA GLY A 124 14.76 3.68 1.65
C GLY A 124 14.26 3.26 0.29
N CYS A 125 14.70 2.09 -0.13
CA CYS A 125 14.36 1.49 -1.41
C CYS A 125 13.60 0.19 -1.20
N CYS A 126 12.69 -0.14 -2.12
CA CYS A 126 11.92 -1.37 -2.06
C CYS A 126 11.87 -2.12 -3.38
N ASN A 127 11.67 -3.43 -3.29
CA ASN A 127 11.21 -4.27 -4.38
C ASN A 127 9.93 -5.00 -3.97
N LYS A 128 9.16 -5.45 -4.97
CA LYS A 128 8.10 -6.42 -4.73
C LYS A 128 8.71 -7.75 -4.29
N LEU A 129 7.99 -8.46 -3.42
CA LEU A 129 8.25 -9.89 -3.23
C LEU A 129 7.34 -10.65 -4.20
N ASP A 130 7.93 -11.60 -4.92
CA ASP A 130 7.25 -12.52 -5.85
C ASP A 130 6.50 -13.64 -5.12
#